data_AF-A0A2N3QNS5-F1
#
_entry.id   AF-A0A2N3QNS5-F1
#
_cell.length_a   1.000
_cell.length_b   1.000
_cell.length_c   1.000
_cell.angle_alpha   90.00
_cell.angle_beta   90.00
_cell.angle_gamma   90.00
#
_symmetry.space_group_name_H-M   'P 1'
#
loop_
_entity.id
_entity.type
_entity.pdbx_description
1 polymer ?
#
loop_
_entity_poly.entity_id
_entity_poly.type
_entity_poly.pdbx_seq_one_letter_code
_entity_poly.pdbx_strand_id
1 'polypeptide(L)'
;MWLDVGRRLVRVRHYDARMVVSLSWDAEGVRECAFVTRCFSRGALLDQLQMHVVGNDGAYRTRTVCFDGDGREVAVPGVAADVATGSVGPTFGIVRPAVPNTRVDFSPYGQSAFADAVDAVQSVDLAYDALINEVDAGKMRVFLSDVMFDQKRTKDGRRVPIPFGKGDCTVLRKVMSTEDTIQEFAPALRTEAQGKAFRLALQVLGDLVGLGTNYFDLDNVGYVKTATEVSSDNSALIRNVRKNENALEGALAGVAHALLACARHMGEGLPDEGVVSVIYDDSIVQDTASEKRQDMDQVSEGLMTREKYRRKWYGDGA
;
A
#
# COMPACT_ATOMS: atom_id res chain seq x y z
N MET A 1 -12.28 -18.19 4.53
CA MET A 1 -12.37 -19.21 3.46
C MET A 1 -13.75 -19.17 2.83
N TRP A 2 -13.89 -19.43 1.53
CA TRP A 2 -15.19 -19.58 0.86
C TRP A 2 -15.37 -21.01 0.35
N LEU A 3 -16.53 -21.60 0.61
CA LEU A 3 -16.83 -23.00 0.35
C LEU A 3 -18.07 -23.12 -0.54
N ASP A 4 -17.95 -23.88 -1.63
CA ASP A 4 -19.06 -24.33 -2.46
C ASP A 4 -19.24 -25.84 -2.25
N VAL A 5 -20.19 -26.19 -1.40
CA VAL A 5 -20.47 -27.58 -1.03
C VAL A 5 -21.05 -28.37 -2.19
N GLY A 6 -21.80 -27.72 -3.09
CA GLY A 6 -22.41 -28.37 -4.25
C GLY A 6 -21.37 -28.79 -5.29
N ARG A 7 -20.36 -27.93 -5.51
CA ARG A 7 -19.26 -28.20 -6.44
C ARG A 7 -18.01 -28.81 -5.79
N ARG A 8 -18.03 -29.00 -4.47
CA ARG A 8 -16.88 -29.44 -3.66
C ARG A 8 -15.64 -28.59 -3.92
N LEU A 9 -15.83 -27.28 -3.92
CA LEU A 9 -14.78 -26.31 -4.24
C LEU A 9 -14.51 -25.42 -3.04
N VAL A 10 -13.23 -25.28 -2.71
CA VAL A 10 -12.77 -24.40 -1.64
C VAL A 10 -11.90 -23.30 -2.25
N ARG A 11 -12.13 -22.04 -1.86
CA ARG A 11 -11.34 -20.89 -2.33
C ARG A 11 -10.96 -19.97 -1.18
N VAL A 12 -9.77 -19.38 -1.28
CA VAL A 12 -9.36 -18.25 -0.46
C VAL A 12 -9.93 -16.98 -1.07
N ARG A 13 -10.49 -16.09 -0.23
CA ARG A 13 -10.96 -14.77 -0.63
C ARG A 13 -10.27 -13.73 0.24
N HIS A 14 -9.96 -12.59 -0.37
CA HIS A 14 -9.39 -11.44 0.31
C HIS A 14 -10.52 -10.47 0.63
N TYR A 15 -10.50 -9.93 1.84
CA TYR A 15 -11.47 -8.96 2.32
C TYR A 15 -10.74 -7.72 2.80
N ASP A 16 -11.33 -6.55 2.52
CA ASP A 16 -10.85 -5.27 3.06
C ASP A 16 -11.08 -5.24 4.58
N ALA A 17 -10.22 -4.56 5.34
CA ALA A 17 -10.33 -4.47 6.79
C ALA A 17 -11.70 -3.95 7.27
N ARG A 18 -12.37 -3.08 6.49
CA ARG A 18 -13.71 -2.56 6.79
C ARG A 18 -14.83 -3.61 6.69
N MET A 19 -14.53 -4.74 6.05
CA MET A 19 -15.43 -5.89 5.92
C MET A 19 -15.22 -6.92 7.03
N VAL A 20 -14.23 -6.72 7.91
CA VAL A 20 -13.85 -7.69 8.94
C VAL A 20 -14.42 -7.26 10.28
N VAL A 21 -15.10 -8.19 10.96
CA VAL A 21 -15.61 -8.01 12.32
C VAL A 21 -15.09 -9.15 13.18
N SER A 22 -14.14 -8.86 14.08
CA SER A 22 -13.69 -9.85 15.07
C SER A 22 -14.80 -10.13 16.08
N LEU A 23 -15.13 -11.40 16.29
CA LEU A 23 -16.19 -11.84 17.20
C LEU A 23 -15.63 -12.23 18.58
N SER A 24 -14.49 -12.93 18.59
CA SER A 24 -13.76 -13.29 19.81
C SER A 24 -12.25 -13.23 19.59
N TRP A 25 -11.53 -12.65 20.53
CA TRP A 25 -10.08 -12.49 20.47
C TRP A 25 -9.47 -12.39 21.87
N ASP A 26 -8.18 -12.70 21.95
CA ASP A 26 -7.35 -12.57 23.15
C ASP A 26 -5.91 -12.19 22.74
N ALA A 27 -4.94 -12.40 23.64
CA ALA A 27 -3.54 -12.12 23.39
C ALA A 27 -2.89 -13.05 22.33
N GLU A 28 -3.46 -14.25 22.09
CA GLU A 28 -2.98 -15.21 21.10
C GLU A 28 -3.50 -14.87 19.70
N GLY A 29 -4.63 -14.16 19.61
CA GLY A 29 -5.15 -13.62 18.37
C GLY A 29 -6.67 -13.64 18.27
N VAL A 30 -7.18 -13.51 17.05
CA VAL A 30 -8.62 -13.59 16.76
C VAL A 30 -8.99 -15.06 16.60
N ARG A 31 -9.89 -15.56 17.45
CA ARG A 31 -10.40 -16.93 17.38
C ARG A 31 -11.60 -17.02 16.44
N GLU A 32 -12.56 -16.11 16.55
CA GLU A 32 -13.75 -16.10 15.69
C GLU A 32 -13.90 -14.77 14.99
N CYS A 33 -14.34 -14.81 13.73
CA CYS A 33 -14.38 -13.64 12.86
C CYS A 33 -15.55 -13.71 11.90
N ALA A 34 -16.13 -12.56 11.57
CA ALA A 34 -17.13 -12.42 10.53
C ALA A 34 -16.63 -11.54 9.39
N PHE A 35 -17.06 -11.85 8.17
CA PHE A 35 -16.82 -11.08 6.97
C PHE A 35 -18.14 -10.56 6.42
N VAL A 36 -18.26 -9.25 6.30
CA VAL A 36 -19.45 -8.56 5.80
C VAL A 36 -19.23 -8.22 4.32
N THR A 37 -20.08 -8.74 3.47
CA THR A 37 -20.05 -8.49 2.02
C THR A 37 -21.43 -8.12 1.53
N ARG A 38 -21.52 -7.65 0.28
CA ARG A 38 -22.79 -7.40 -0.39
C ARG A 38 -23.01 -8.43 -1.48
N CYS A 39 -24.23 -8.97 -1.55
CA CYS A 39 -24.64 -9.86 -2.62
C CYS A 39 -25.97 -9.40 -3.21
N PHE A 40 -26.21 -9.76 -4.47
CA PHE A 40 -27.49 -9.51 -5.13
C PHE A 40 -28.23 -10.84 -5.28
N SER A 41 -29.49 -10.86 -4.85
CA SER A 41 -30.37 -12.02 -5.01
C SER A 41 -31.74 -11.55 -5.50
N ARG A 42 -32.21 -12.14 -6.62
CA ARG A 42 -33.52 -11.82 -7.24
C ARG A 42 -33.77 -10.32 -7.46
N GLY A 43 -32.72 -9.55 -7.76
CA GLY A 43 -32.80 -8.10 -8.00
C GLY A 43 -32.75 -7.24 -6.75
N ALA A 44 -32.68 -7.81 -5.54
CA ALA A 44 -32.47 -7.08 -4.30
C ALA A 44 -31.00 -7.14 -3.86
N LEU A 45 -30.50 -6.02 -3.33
CA LEU A 45 -29.21 -5.95 -2.65
C LEU A 45 -29.37 -6.46 -1.22
N LEU A 46 -28.49 -7.36 -0.79
CA LEU A 46 -28.45 -7.94 0.54
C LEU A 46 -27.06 -7.77 1.15
N ASP A 47 -27.01 -7.57 2.46
CA ASP A 47 -25.76 -7.65 3.22
C ASP A 47 -25.56 -9.10 3.71
N GLN A 48 -24.48 -9.72 3.26
CA GLN A 48 -24.12 -11.10 3.60
C GLN A 48 -23.04 -11.11 4.68
N LEU A 49 -23.37 -11.71 5.82
CA LEU A 49 -22.48 -11.95 6.95
C LEU A 49 -22.01 -13.41 6.94
N GLN A 50 -20.73 -13.63 6.68
CA GLN A 50 -20.09 -14.94 6.75
C GLN A 50 -19.21 -15.04 8.01
N MET A 51 -19.67 -15.81 8.98
CA MET A 51 -19.01 -16.02 10.27
C MET A 51 -18.20 -17.32 10.26
N HIS A 52 -16.96 -17.23 10.73
CA HIS A 52 -16.08 -18.34 11.00
C HIS A 52 -16.00 -18.52 12.52
N VAL A 53 -16.71 -19.53 13.02
CA VAL A 53 -16.94 -19.77 14.46
C VAL A 53 -16.52 -21.17 14.85
N VAL A 54 -16.20 -21.38 16.12
CA VAL A 54 -15.82 -22.69 16.65
C VAL A 54 -17.07 -23.49 16.97
N GLY A 55 -17.18 -24.70 16.43
CA GLY A 55 -18.27 -25.63 16.72
C GLY A 55 -18.10 -26.32 18.08
N ASN A 56 -19.17 -26.97 18.54
CA ASN A 56 -19.14 -27.74 19.80
C ASN A 56 -18.18 -28.95 19.75
N ASP A 57 -17.82 -29.39 18.54
CA ASP A 57 -16.85 -30.45 18.25
C ASP A 57 -15.40 -29.93 18.22
N GLY A 58 -15.19 -28.62 18.45
CA GLY A 58 -13.89 -27.97 18.41
C GLY A 58 -13.38 -27.66 17.00
N ALA A 59 -14.13 -28.03 15.95
CA ALA A 59 -13.80 -27.71 14.57
C ALA A 59 -14.48 -26.40 14.14
N TYR A 60 -13.85 -25.66 13.22
CA TYR A 60 -14.42 -24.43 12.68
C TYR A 60 -15.62 -24.74 11.77
N ARG A 61 -16.62 -23.87 11.84
CA ARG A 61 -17.80 -23.89 11.00
C ARG A 61 -18.01 -22.52 10.35
N THR A 62 -18.46 -22.53 9.11
CA THR A 62 -18.81 -21.32 8.38
C THR A 62 -20.31 -21.13 8.43
N ARG A 63 -20.77 -20.11 9.17
CA ARG A 63 -22.18 -19.73 9.23
C ARG A 63 -22.44 -18.52 8.34
N THR A 64 -23.49 -18.58 7.53
CA THR A 64 -23.83 -17.51 6.61
C THR A 64 -25.24 -17.02 6.87
N VAL A 65 -25.38 -15.71 7.07
CA VAL A 65 -26.66 -15.03 7.26
C VAL A 65 -26.72 -13.86 6.26
N CYS A 66 -27.88 -13.63 5.66
CA CYS A 66 -28.10 -12.50 4.75
C CYS A 66 -29.18 -11.59 5.32
N PHE A 67 -28.99 -10.28 5.18
CA PHE A 67 -29.90 -9.25 5.66
C PHE A 67 -30.43 -8.40 4.49
N ASP A 68 -31.71 -8.04 4.52
CA ASP A 68 -32.29 -7.05 3.60
C ASP A 68 -31.90 -5.61 3.99
N GLY A 69 -32.33 -4.63 3.19
CA GLY A 69 -32.07 -3.21 3.45
C GLY A 69 -32.70 -2.67 4.73
N ASP A 70 -33.64 -3.40 5.34
CA ASP A 70 -34.26 -3.06 6.62
C ASP A 70 -33.58 -3.80 7.79
N GLY A 71 -32.52 -4.57 7.53
CA GLY A 71 -31.79 -5.35 8.53
C GLY A 71 -32.49 -6.63 8.98
N ARG A 72 -33.50 -7.12 8.24
CA ARG A 72 -34.17 -8.39 8.54
C ARG A 72 -33.41 -9.54 7.89
N GLU A 73 -33.31 -10.66 8.61
CA GLU A 73 -32.70 -11.87 8.07
C GLU A 73 -33.56 -12.45 6.93
N VAL A 74 -32.91 -12.79 5.83
CA VAL A 74 -33.53 -13.36 4.63
C VAL A 74 -32.80 -14.62 4.21
N ALA A 75 -33.54 -15.71 4.05
CA ALA A 75 -33.01 -16.95 3.49
C ALA A 75 -32.77 -16.79 1.98
N VAL A 76 -31.53 -16.98 1.54
CA VAL A 76 -31.14 -16.93 0.12
C VAL A 76 -31.04 -18.35 -0.44
N PRO A 77 -31.82 -18.71 -1.48
CA PRO A 77 -31.73 -20.04 -2.10
C PRO A 77 -30.31 -20.36 -2.59
N GLY A 78 -29.81 -21.55 -2.27
CA GLY A 78 -28.48 -22.01 -2.66
C GLY A 78 -27.35 -21.56 -1.73
N VAL A 79 -27.65 -20.79 -0.67
CA VAL A 79 -26.68 -20.44 0.37
C VAL A 79 -26.91 -21.32 1.59
N ALA A 80 -25.92 -22.13 1.95
CA ALA A 80 -25.97 -22.95 3.15
C ALA A 80 -25.78 -22.08 4.39
N ALA A 81 -26.69 -22.19 5.36
CA ALA A 81 -26.67 -21.37 6.58
C ALA A 81 -25.52 -21.78 7.52
N ASP A 82 -25.13 -23.07 7.52
CA ASP A 82 -24.06 -23.59 8.36
C ASP A 82 -23.33 -24.73 7.63
N VAL A 83 -22.01 -24.60 7.50
CA VAL A 83 -21.13 -25.55 6.81
C VAL A 83 -19.99 -25.96 7.73
N ALA A 84 -19.88 -27.26 8.01
CA ALA A 84 -18.72 -27.82 8.72
C ALA A 84 -17.49 -27.77 7.80
N THR A 85 -16.36 -27.31 8.33
CA THR A 85 -15.13 -27.16 7.52
C THR A 85 -14.15 -28.32 7.71
N GLY A 86 -14.29 -29.08 8.81
CA GLY A 86 -13.34 -30.11 9.20
C GLY A 86 -11.99 -29.57 9.69
N SER A 87 -11.79 -28.24 9.71
CA SER A 87 -10.55 -27.63 10.17
C SER A 87 -10.58 -27.37 11.67
N VAL A 88 -9.54 -27.78 12.38
CA VAL A 88 -9.35 -27.49 13.82
C VAL A 88 -8.77 -26.08 14.01
N GLY A 89 -8.08 -25.55 13.01
CA GLY A 89 -7.52 -24.20 13.00
C GLY A 89 -8.47 -23.17 12.37
N PRO A 90 -8.21 -21.86 12.59
CA PRO A 90 -9.00 -20.79 11.99
C PRO A 90 -9.10 -20.94 10.47
N THR A 91 -10.32 -20.85 9.95
CA THR A 91 -10.58 -20.90 8.49
C THR A 91 -10.45 -19.52 7.83
N PHE A 92 -9.61 -18.68 8.40
CA PHE A 92 -9.27 -17.34 7.95
C PHE A 92 -7.89 -16.95 8.49
N GLY A 93 -7.28 -15.94 7.87
CA GLY A 93 -6.03 -15.35 8.33
C GLY A 93 -6.23 -13.84 8.43
N ILE A 94 -5.86 -13.24 9.56
CA ILE A 94 -5.90 -11.79 9.75
C ILE A 94 -4.50 -11.26 9.52
N VAL A 95 -4.33 -10.44 8.49
CA VAL A 95 -3.08 -9.76 8.19
C VAL A 95 -3.17 -8.34 8.73
N ARG A 96 -2.14 -7.91 9.45
CA ARG A 96 -1.99 -6.55 9.97
C ARG A 96 -0.61 -6.03 9.58
N PRO A 97 -0.45 -4.73 9.29
CA PRO A 97 0.87 -4.14 9.21
C PRO A 97 1.68 -4.44 10.48
N ALA A 98 2.98 -4.65 10.34
CA ALA A 98 3.89 -4.94 11.46
C ALA A 98 4.23 -3.68 12.29
N VAL A 99 3.20 -2.90 12.63
CA VAL A 99 3.26 -1.68 13.42
C VAL A 99 2.37 -1.87 14.65
N PRO A 100 2.85 -1.53 15.87
CA PRO A 100 2.04 -1.57 17.08
C PRO A 100 0.79 -0.68 16.93
N ASN A 101 -0.35 -1.15 17.42
CA ASN A 101 -1.56 -0.32 17.48
C ASN A 101 -1.51 0.55 18.73
N THR A 102 -1.26 1.85 18.56
CA THR A 102 -1.21 2.84 19.65
C THR A 102 -2.54 3.54 19.86
N ARG A 103 -3.55 3.29 19.01
CA ARG A 103 -4.80 4.04 18.99
C ARG A 103 -5.83 3.51 19.98
N VAL A 104 -5.92 2.19 20.11
CA VAL A 104 -6.90 1.50 20.96
C VAL A 104 -6.25 0.28 21.60
N ASP A 105 -6.15 0.29 22.92
CA ASP A 105 -5.64 -0.83 23.70
C ASP A 105 -6.50 -2.08 23.51
N PHE A 106 -5.86 -3.25 23.49
CA PHE A 106 -6.52 -4.57 23.37
C PHE A 106 -7.39 -4.74 22.11
N SER A 107 -7.16 -3.93 21.08
CA SER A 107 -7.88 -4.01 19.81
C SER A 107 -7.39 -5.18 18.93
N PRO A 108 -8.31 -5.94 18.29
CA PRO A 108 -7.96 -6.96 17.30
C PRO A 108 -7.68 -6.37 15.91
N TYR A 109 -7.58 -5.06 15.78
CA TYR A 109 -7.30 -4.41 14.49
C TYR A 109 -5.87 -3.87 14.45
N GLY A 110 -5.30 -3.86 13.25
CA GLY A 110 -4.02 -3.21 12.99
C GLY A 110 -4.17 -1.70 12.84
N GLN A 111 -3.04 -1.00 12.87
CA GLN A 111 -2.94 0.43 12.55
C GLN A 111 -2.26 0.60 11.19
N SER A 112 -2.59 1.67 10.47
CA SER A 112 -1.92 2.02 9.21
C SER A 112 -0.45 2.38 9.48
N ALA A 113 0.45 2.01 8.57
CA ALA A 113 1.86 2.43 8.62
C ALA A 113 2.03 3.96 8.55
N PHE A 114 1.02 4.68 8.06
CA PHE A 114 1.00 6.15 7.99
C PHE A 114 0.37 6.82 9.20
N ALA A 115 -0.19 6.06 10.14
CA ALA A 115 -1.02 6.63 11.20
C ALA A 115 -0.25 7.60 12.11
N ASP A 116 1.04 7.34 12.35
CA ASP A 116 1.92 8.21 13.13
C ASP A 116 2.69 9.22 12.23
N ALA A 117 2.49 9.16 10.91
CA ALA A 117 3.18 9.99 9.93
C ALA A 117 2.27 11.01 9.23
N VAL A 118 1.06 11.25 9.74
CA VAL A 118 0.08 12.16 9.12
C VAL A 118 0.64 13.58 8.96
N ASP A 119 1.31 14.10 9.98
CA ASP A 119 1.93 15.44 9.94
C ASP A 119 3.04 15.52 8.89
N ALA A 120 3.79 14.43 8.70
CA ALA A 120 4.81 14.34 7.66
C ALA A 120 4.18 14.29 6.26
N VAL A 121 3.09 13.55 6.08
CA VAL A 121 2.32 13.54 4.81
C VAL A 121 1.83 14.95 4.48
N GLN A 122 1.26 15.66 5.46
CA GLN A 122 0.81 17.05 5.28
C GLN A 122 1.98 18.00 4.97
N SER A 123 3.14 17.77 5.58
CA SER A 123 4.35 18.56 5.30
C SER A 123 4.84 18.37 3.87
N VAL A 124 4.77 17.14 3.34
CA VAL A 124 5.09 16.83 1.93
C VAL A 124 4.13 17.54 0.99
N ASP A 125 2.83 17.48 1.28
CA ASP A 125 1.78 18.14 0.50
C ASP A 125 2.00 19.66 0.45
N LEU A 126 2.20 20.29 1.61
CA LEU A 126 2.46 21.73 1.71
C LEU A 126 3.73 22.15 0.97
N ALA A 127 4.81 21.38 1.07
CA ALA A 127 6.07 21.70 0.40
C ALA A 127 5.95 21.54 -1.13
N TYR A 128 5.21 20.54 -1.60
CA TYR A 128 4.91 20.35 -3.02
C TYR A 128 4.07 21.52 -3.57
N ASP A 129 2.98 21.85 -2.89
CA ASP A 129 2.11 22.96 -3.28
C ASP A 129 2.87 24.28 -3.31
N ALA A 130 3.69 24.56 -2.30
CA ALA A 130 4.52 25.78 -2.28
C ALA A 130 5.45 25.87 -3.50
N LEU A 131 6.09 24.74 -3.86
CA LEU A 131 7.00 24.67 -5.00
C LEU A 131 6.28 24.92 -6.34
N ILE A 132 5.17 24.22 -6.57
CA ILE A 132 4.42 24.34 -7.84
C ILE A 132 3.74 25.72 -7.95
N ASN A 133 3.15 26.21 -6.86
CA ASN A 133 2.51 27.52 -6.84
C ASN A 133 3.53 28.65 -7.07
N GLU A 134 4.77 28.53 -6.60
CA GLU A 134 5.80 29.53 -6.86
C GLU A 134 6.22 29.56 -8.33
N VAL A 135 6.32 28.40 -8.99
CA VAL A 135 6.59 28.32 -10.43
C VAL A 135 5.45 28.95 -11.23
N ASP A 136 4.20 28.69 -10.85
CA ASP A 136 3.04 29.29 -11.52
C ASP A 136 2.95 30.81 -11.29
N ALA A 137 3.13 31.26 -10.03
CA ALA A 137 3.07 32.67 -9.66
C ALA A 137 4.24 33.50 -10.21
N GLY A 138 5.39 32.86 -10.37
CA GLY A 138 6.64 33.46 -10.82
C GLY A 138 6.85 33.47 -12.34
N LYS A 139 5.82 33.09 -13.12
CA LYS A 139 5.79 33.33 -14.56
C LYS A 139 6.09 34.80 -14.85
N MET A 140 6.96 35.04 -15.82
CA MET A 140 7.34 36.38 -16.26
C MET A 140 6.10 37.17 -16.70
N ARG A 141 6.02 38.42 -16.27
CA ARG A 141 4.98 39.37 -16.67
C ARG A 141 5.64 40.61 -17.26
N VAL A 142 5.15 41.06 -18.40
CA VAL A 142 5.60 42.26 -19.10
C VAL A 142 4.49 43.28 -19.00
N PHE A 143 4.76 44.38 -18.31
CA PHE A 143 3.85 45.51 -18.22
C PHE A 143 4.14 46.48 -19.35
N LEU A 144 3.15 46.70 -20.22
CA LEU A 144 3.23 47.64 -21.33
C LEU A 144 2.37 48.87 -21.04
N SER A 145 2.89 50.03 -21.39
CA SER A 145 2.19 51.29 -21.29
C SER A 145 1.00 51.36 -22.25
N ASP A 146 0.00 52.16 -21.90
CA ASP A 146 -1.23 52.29 -22.69
C ASP A 146 -0.95 52.85 -24.09
N VAL A 147 0.08 53.70 -24.22
CA VAL A 147 0.49 54.31 -25.49
C VAL A 147 1.08 53.30 -26.49
N MET A 148 1.51 52.12 -26.02
CA MET A 148 2.10 51.08 -26.87
C MET A 148 1.05 50.12 -27.48
N PHE A 149 -0.22 50.23 -27.11
CA PHE A 149 -1.28 49.39 -27.67
C PHE A 149 -1.99 50.07 -28.83
N ASP A 150 -2.06 49.38 -29.98
CA ASP A 150 -2.85 49.82 -31.11
C ASP A 150 -4.33 49.95 -30.73
N GLN A 151 -4.92 51.10 -31.06
CA GLN A 151 -6.31 51.41 -30.77
C GLN A 151 -7.16 51.24 -32.02
N LYS A 152 -8.18 50.38 -31.96
CA LYS A 152 -9.20 50.29 -32.99
C LYS A 152 -10.29 51.31 -32.73
N ARG A 153 -10.74 51.99 -33.77
CA ARG A 153 -11.89 52.90 -33.67
C ARG A 153 -13.18 52.09 -33.77
N THR A 154 -14.01 52.11 -32.73
CA THR A 154 -15.36 51.54 -32.78
C THR A 154 -16.23 52.36 -33.73
N LYS A 155 -17.34 51.77 -34.21
CA LYS A 155 -18.29 52.45 -35.11
C LYS A 155 -18.83 53.77 -34.54
N ASP A 156 -18.85 53.90 -33.20
CA ASP A 156 -19.27 55.10 -32.47
C ASP A 156 -18.15 56.14 -32.26
N GLY A 157 -17.01 55.99 -32.95
CA GLY A 157 -15.90 56.95 -32.91
C GLY A 157 -14.99 56.85 -31.67
N ARG A 158 -15.35 56.05 -30.66
CA ARG A 158 -14.51 55.75 -29.49
C ARG A 158 -13.29 54.93 -29.90
N ARG A 159 -12.15 55.20 -29.25
CA ARG A 159 -10.93 54.40 -29.42
C ARG A 159 -10.92 53.31 -28.35
N VAL A 160 -10.88 52.06 -28.78
CA VAL A 160 -10.77 50.89 -27.90
C VAL A 160 -9.48 50.12 -28.25
N PRO A 161 -8.67 49.74 -27.28
CA PRO A 161 -7.45 48.98 -27.53
C PRO A 161 -7.78 47.61 -28.13
N ILE A 162 -6.95 47.14 -29.05
CA ILE A 162 -7.09 45.81 -29.64
C ILE A 162 -6.77 44.78 -28.53
N PRO A 163 -7.72 43.86 -28.21
CA PRO A 163 -7.48 42.87 -27.17
C PRO A 163 -6.37 41.90 -27.59
N PHE A 164 -5.37 41.72 -26.71
CA PHE A 164 -4.36 40.68 -26.84
C PHE A 164 -4.96 39.31 -26.49
N GLY A 165 -4.41 38.25 -27.09
CA GLY A 165 -4.96 36.89 -27.05
C GLY A 165 -5.26 36.38 -25.64
N LYS A 166 -6.38 35.67 -25.48
CA LYS A 166 -6.88 35.12 -24.20
C LYS A 166 -5.95 34.09 -23.53
N GLY A 167 -4.87 33.65 -24.19
CA GLY A 167 -3.98 32.59 -23.73
C GLY A 167 -2.66 33.05 -23.11
N ASP A 168 -2.24 34.30 -23.34
CA ASP A 168 -0.94 34.80 -22.91
C ASP A 168 -1.08 35.70 -21.66
N CYS A 169 -1.04 35.09 -20.48
CA CYS A 169 -0.99 35.78 -19.18
C CYS A 169 0.35 36.53 -18.93
N THR A 170 1.20 36.62 -19.95
CA THR A 170 2.54 37.21 -19.94
C THR A 170 2.52 38.72 -20.13
N VAL A 171 1.48 39.31 -20.74
CA VAL A 171 1.44 40.76 -21.04
C VAL A 171 0.30 41.44 -20.31
N LEU A 172 0.63 42.44 -19.49
CA LEU A 172 -0.31 43.22 -18.69
C LEU A 172 -0.30 44.68 -19.15
N ARG A 173 -1.48 45.26 -19.37
CA ARG A 173 -1.63 46.67 -19.77
C ARG A 173 -1.69 47.58 -18.53
N LYS A 174 -0.79 48.56 -18.46
CA LYS A 174 -0.80 49.60 -17.42
C LYS A 174 -1.69 50.77 -17.86
N VAL A 175 -2.95 50.76 -17.41
CA VAL A 175 -3.97 51.76 -17.78
C VAL A 175 -3.56 53.15 -17.28
N MET A 176 -3.76 54.19 -18.10
CA MET A 176 -3.39 55.59 -17.82
C MET A 176 -1.88 55.89 -17.73
N SER A 177 -1.00 54.95 -18.09
CA SER A 177 0.43 55.24 -18.19
C SER A 177 0.73 56.00 -19.49
N THR A 178 1.44 57.13 -19.37
CA THR A 178 1.88 57.97 -20.50
C THR A 178 3.37 57.80 -20.82
N GLU A 179 4.09 57.03 -19.99
CA GLU A 179 5.51 56.77 -20.17
C GLU A 179 5.69 55.64 -21.17
N ASP A 180 6.62 55.78 -22.11
CA ASP A 180 6.92 54.75 -23.11
C ASP A 180 7.83 53.67 -22.51
N THR A 181 7.33 52.98 -21.48
CA THR A 181 8.13 52.06 -20.65
C THR A 181 7.58 50.65 -20.72
N ILE A 182 8.47 49.72 -21.09
CA ILE A 182 8.29 48.28 -20.93
C ILE A 182 8.88 47.93 -19.56
N GLN A 183 8.04 47.44 -18.65
CA GLN A 183 8.49 46.99 -17.34
C GLN A 183 8.37 45.47 -17.26
N GLU A 184 9.51 44.79 -17.18
CA GLU A 184 9.58 43.36 -16.95
C GLU A 184 9.48 43.05 -15.46
N PHE A 185 8.64 42.08 -15.11
CA PHE A 185 8.52 41.51 -13.78
C PHE A 185 8.81 40.01 -13.86
N ALA A 186 10.03 39.65 -13.50
CA ALA A 186 10.50 38.28 -13.38
C ALA A 186 11.08 38.11 -11.97
N PRO A 187 10.27 37.69 -10.97
CA PRO A 187 10.75 37.51 -9.62
C PRO A 187 11.76 36.36 -9.55
N ALA A 188 12.80 36.51 -8.73
CA ALA A 188 13.71 35.41 -8.46
C ALA A 188 12.96 34.29 -7.71
N LEU A 189 12.93 33.10 -8.32
CA LEU A 189 12.28 31.93 -7.73
C LEU A 189 13.19 31.31 -6.66
N ARG A 190 12.60 30.87 -5.55
CA ARG A 190 13.24 30.13 -4.47
C ARG A 190 13.07 28.62 -4.63
N THR A 191 12.90 28.16 -5.87
CA THR A 191 12.66 26.74 -6.20
C THR A 191 13.73 25.81 -5.66
N GLU A 192 14.99 26.25 -5.57
CA GLU A 192 16.07 25.46 -4.96
C GLU A 192 15.86 25.26 -3.44
N ALA A 193 15.53 26.33 -2.72
CA ALA A 193 15.27 26.26 -1.28
C ALA A 193 14.01 25.44 -0.98
N GLN A 194 12.97 25.60 -1.79
CA GLN A 194 11.74 24.80 -1.70
C GLN A 194 11.96 23.34 -2.06
N GLY A 195 12.81 23.05 -3.06
CA GLY A 195 13.21 21.69 -3.41
C GLY A 195 13.92 20.99 -2.24
N LYS A 196 14.81 21.70 -1.52
CA LYS A 196 15.43 21.18 -0.29
C LYS A 196 14.41 20.91 0.82
N ALA A 197 13.43 21.82 1.01
CA ALA A 197 12.36 21.62 1.99
C ALA A 197 11.47 20.42 1.65
N PHE A 198 11.09 20.27 0.38
CA PHE A 198 10.31 19.13 -0.12
C PHE A 198 11.06 17.80 0.08
N ARG A 199 12.36 17.76 -0.23
CA ARG A 199 13.19 16.59 0.02
C ARG A 199 13.27 16.24 1.49
N LEU A 200 13.49 17.22 2.37
CA LEU A 200 13.51 16.97 3.82
C LEU A 200 12.18 16.39 4.31
N ALA A 201 11.05 16.92 3.83
CA ALA A 201 9.73 16.40 4.17
C ALA A 201 9.56 14.93 3.71
N LEU A 202 10.01 14.60 2.50
CA LEU A 202 10.00 13.22 1.99
C LEU A 202 10.91 12.28 2.79
N GLN A 203 12.09 12.73 3.20
CA GLN A 203 13.02 11.94 4.00
C GLN A 203 12.43 11.63 5.38
N VAL A 204 11.81 12.63 6.03
CA VAL A 204 11.12 12.45 7.32
C VAL A 204 9.93 11.50 7.16
N LEU A 205 9.14 11.64 6.10
CA LEU A 205 8.05 10.72 5.80
C LEU A 205 8.57 9.28 5.64
N GLY A 206 9.62 9.08 4.83
CA GLY A 206 10.23 7.78 4.58
C GLY A 206 10.73 7.11 5.85
N ASP A 207 11.35 7.86 6.76
CA ASP A 207 11.79 7.33 8.06
C ASP A 207 10.59 6.90 8.94
N LEU A 208 9.59 7.77 9.10
CA LEU A 208 8.42 7.50 9.94
C LEU A 208 7.59 6.29 9.45
N VAL A 209 7.52 6.05 8.14
CA VAL A 209 6.79 4.91 7.58
C VAL A 209 7.65 3.64 7.40
N GLY A 210 8.89 3.66 7.89
CA GLY A 210 9.80 2.51 7.86
C GLY A 210 10.33 2.16 6.46
N LEU A 211 10.35 3.13 5.53
CA LEU A 211 11.02 3.00 4.23
C LEU A 211 12.49 3.44 4.33
N GLY A 212 12.83 4.24 5.35
CA GLY A 212 14.15 4.83 5.54
C GLY A 212 14.27 6.19 4.85
N THR A 213 15.25 6.96 5.29
CA THR A 213 15.49 8.34 4.83
C THR A 213 15.90 8.42 3.36
N ASN A 214 16.59 7.39 2.85
CA ASN A 214 17.12 7.39 1.49
C ASN A 214 16.11 6.91 0.43
N TYR A 215 14.95 6.39 0.84
CA TYR A 215 14.00 5.76 -0.09
C TYR A 215 13.45 6.74 -1.13
N PHE A 216 13.12 7.97 -0.71
CA PHE A 216 12.62 9.03 -1.59
C PHE A 216 13.72 9.95 -2.11
N ASP A 217 14.99 9.59 -1.92
CA ASP A 217 16.11 10.41 -2.36
C ASP A 217 16.40 10.20 -3.86
N LEU A 218 15.90 11.12 -4.67
CA LEU A 218 16.01 11.06 -6.14
C LEU A 218 17.42 11.40 -6.66
N ASP A 219 18.26 12.06 -5.88
CA ASP A 219 19.62 12.43 -6.31
C ASP A 219 20.61 11.25 -6.17
N ASN A 220 20.24 10.25 -5.36
CA ASN A 220 21.02 9.03 -5.18
C ASN A 220 20.94 8.05 -6.37
N VAL A 221 20.12 8.33 -7.39
CA VAL A 221 19.82 7.43 -8.51
C VAL A 221 20.91 7.48 -9.61
N GLY A 222 21.81 8.47 -9.58
CA GLY A 222 22.86 8.67 -10.60
C GLY A 222 24.18 7.95 -10.37
N TYR A 223 24.42 7.39 -9.18
CA TYR A 223 25.60 6.58 -8.91
C TYR A 223 25.23 5.11 -9.09
N VAL A 224 25.98 4.38 -9.92
CA VAL A 224 25.97 2.91 -9.92
C VAL A 224 26.50 2.48 -8.55
N LYS A 225 25.61 2.44 -7.55
CA LYS A 225 25.95 1.99 -6.20
C LYS A 225 26.21 0.50 -6.25
N THR A 226 27.29 0.09 -5.59
CA THR A 226 27.58 -1.33 -5.42
C THR A 226 26.46 -1.97 -4.58
N ALA A 227 26.11 -3.23 -4.84
CA ALA A 227 24.98 -3.90 -4.17
C ALA A 227 25.06 -3.85 -2.63
N THR A 228 26.28 -3.76 -2.08
CA THR A 228 26.55 -3.61 -0.65
C THR A 228 26.17 -2.23 -0.10
N GLU A 229 26.36 -1.16 -0.86
CA GLU A 229 25.92 0.20 -0.46
C GLU A 229 24.39 0.33 -0.55
N VAL A 230 23.78 -0.32 -1.55
CA VAL A 230 22.32 -0.36 -1.69
C VAL A 230 21.68 -1.14 -0.53
N SER A 231 22.31 -2.21 -0.04
CA SER A 231 21.80 -2.98 1.09
C SER A 231 21.98 -2.29 2.44
N SER A 232 23.06 -1.52 2.63
CA SER A 232 23.25 -0.71 3.85
C SER A 232 22.27 0.47 3.90
N ASP A 233 22.10 1.17 2.78
CA ASP A 233 21.21 2.34 2.68
C ASP A 233 19.74 1.95 2.87
N ASN A 234 19.36 0.74 2.46
CA ASN A 234 18.00 0.22 2.59
C ASN A 234 17.81 -0.71 3.80
N SER A 235 18.72 -0.70 4.77
CA SER A 235 18.61 -1.59 5.95
C SER A 235 17.32 -1.38 6.77
N ALA A 236 16.81 -0.14 6.85
CA ALA A 236 15.52 0.17 7.46
C ALA A 236 14.36 -0.46 6.68
N LEU A 237 14.36 -0.31 5.36
CA LEU A 237 13.37 -0.93 4.46
C LEU A 237 13.39 -2.45 4.56
N ILE A 238 14.57 -3.09 4.45
CA ILE A 238 14.72 -4.54 4.51
C ILE A 238 14.24 -5.07 5.86
N ARG A 239 14.56 -4.38 6.96
CA ARG A 239 14.06 -4.73 8.29
C ARG A 239 12.54 -4.62 8.36
N ASN A 240 11.94 -3.59 7.76
CA ASN A 240 10.50 -3.41 7.71
C ASN A 240 9.82 -4.48 6.87
N VAL A 241 10.40 -4.85 5.72
CA VAL A 241 9.93 -5.96 4.87
C VAL A 241 9.90 -7.25 5.67
N ARG A 242 11.04 -7.65 6.29
CA ARG A 242 11.13 -8.86 7.11
C ARG A 242 10.13 -8.88 8.27
N LYS A 243 9.88 -7.74 8.91
CA LYS A 243 8.84 -7.63 9.96
C LYS A 243 7.45 -7.93 9.42
N ASN A 244 7.10 -7.39 8.25
CA ASN A 244 5.80 -7.64 7.62
C ASN A 244 5.68 -9.08 7.08
N GLU A 245 6.75 -9.64 6.52
CA GLU A 245 6.83 -11.04 6.10
C GLU A 245 6.59 -12.01 7.28
N ASN A 246 7.24 -11.76 8.42
CA ASN A 246 7.01 -12.55 9.63
C ASN A 246 5.55 -12.43 10.13
N ALA A 247 4.93 -11.25 10.01
CA ALA A 247 3.53 -11.05 10.37
C ALA A 247 2.56 -11.74 9.38
N LEU A 248 2.94 -11.88 8.12
CA LEU A 248 2.18 -12.54 7.06
C LEU A 248 2.26 -14.07 7.15
N GLU A 249 3.39 -14.62 7.57
CA GLU A 249 3.69 -16.06 7.54
C GLU A 249 2.61 -16.88 8.27
N GLY A 250 2.28 -16.51 9.50
CA GLY A 250 1.29 -17.22 10.30
C GLY A 250 -0.11 -17.22 9.68
N ALA A 251 -0.52 -16.09 9.09
CA ALA A 251 -1.82 -15.98 8.43
C ALA A 251 -1.88 -16.81 7.14
N LEU A 252 -0.82 -16.80 6.34
CA LEU A 252 -0.73 -17.57 5.09
C LEU A 252 -0.66 -19.07 5.36
N ALA A 253 0.21 -19.50 6.28
CA ALA A 253 0.34 -20.90 6.69
C ALA A 253 -0.98 -21.42 7.30
N GLY A 254 -1.63 -20.64 8.17
CA GLY A 254 -2.92 -20.99 8.77
C GLY A 254 -4.03 -21.16 7.74
N VAL A 255 -4.14 -20.24 6.78
CA VAL A 255 -5.14 -20.34 5.70
C VAL A 255 -4.86 -21.52 4.77
N ALA A 256 -3.59 -21.79 4.45
CA ALA A 256 -3.21 -22.95 3.64
C ALA A 256 -3.52 -24.28 4.35
N HIS A 257 -3.25 -24.36 5.65
CA HIS A 257 -3.63 -25.51 6.48
C HIS A 257 -5.16 -25.68 6.49
N ALA A 258 -5.92 -24.60 6.69
CA ALA A 258 -7.38 -24.64 6.64
C ALA A 258 -7.92 -25.05 5.27
N LEU A 259 -7.28 -24.63 4.17
CA LEU A 259 -7.63 -25.02 2.82
C LEU A 259 -7.52 -26.53 2.60
N LEU A 260 -6.40 -27.13 3.01
CA LEU A 260 -6.19 -28.58 2.92
C LEU A 260 -7.22 -29.35 3.75
N ALA A 261 -7.49 -28.89 4.97
CA ALA A 261 -8.53 -29.47 5.84
C ALA A 261 -9.91 -29.48 5.19
N CYS A 262 -10.31 -28.33 4.63
CA CYS A 262 -11.59 -28.17 3.98
C CYS A 262 -11.71 -29.05 2.72
N ALA A 263 -10.66 -29.08 1.89
CA ALA A 263 -10.65 -29.88 0.66
C ALA A 263 -10.73 -31.38 0.97
N ARG A 264 -10.00 -31.85 1.98
CA ARG A 264 -10.09 -33.24 2.45
C ARG A 264 -11.47 -33.56 3.03
N HIS A 265 -12.05 -32.65 3.82
CA HIS A 265 -13.41 -32.82 4.36
C HIS A 265 -14.47 -32.91 3.25
N MET A 266 -14.24 -32.24 2.11
CA MET A 266 -15.08 -32.33 0.92
C MET A 266 -14.83 -33.58 0.05
N GLY A 267 -13.87 -34.43 0.43
CA GLY A 267 -13.60 -35.72 -0.19
C GLY A 267 -12.46 -35.73 -1.19
N GLU A 268 -11.59 -34.71 -1.22
CA GLU A 268 -10.33 -34.82 -1.95
C GLU A 268 -9.33 -35.74 -1.23
N GLY A 269 -8.65 -36.61 -1.99
CA GLY A 269 -7.64 -37.54 -1.48
C GLY A 269 -6.30 -36.87 -1.19
N LEU A 270 -6.31 -35.84 -0.35
CA LEU A 270 -5.12 -35.10 0.06
C LEU A 270 -4.48 -35.72 1.30
N PRO A 271 -3.15 -35.59 1.47
CA PRO A 271 -2.48 -36.00 2.69
C PRO A 271 -2.94 -35.18 3.90
N ASP A 272 -2.49 -35.59 5.08
CA ASP A 272 -2.66 -34.78 6.29
C ASP A 272 -1.97 -33.41 6.12
N GLU A 273 -2.52 -32.36 6.74
CA GLU A 273 -2.10 -30.98 6.48
C GLU A 273 -0.64 -30.73 6.86
N GLY A 274 -0.13 -31.49 7.85
CA GLY A 274 1.26 -31.45 8.27
C GLY A 274 1.72 -30.05 8.71
N VAL A 275 3.03 -29.81 8.62
CA VAL A 275 3.62 -28.50 8.89
C VAL A 275 3.71 -27.74 7.57
N VAL A 276 2.93 -26.66 7.45
CA VAL A 276 3.00 -25.73 6.33
C VAL A 276 3.97 -24.60 6.68
N SER A 277 4.95 -24.35 5.81
CA SER A 277 5.86 -23.20 5.90
C SER A 277 5.71 -22.29 4.70
N VAL A 278 5.97 -21.00 4.89
CA VAL A 278 5.98 -19.99 3.82
C VAL A 278 7.42 -19.60 3.57
N ILE A 279 7.84 -19.65 2.31
CA ILE A 279 9.18 -19.21 1.89
C ILE A 279 8.98 -17.98 1.02
N TYR A 280 9.56 -16.86 1.44
CA TYR A 280 9.59 -15.63 0.66
C TYR A 280 10.75 -15.68 -0.33
N ASP A 281 10.55 -15.12 -1.51
CA ASP A 281 11.59 -15.00 -2.53
C ASP A 281 12.36 -13.69 -2.28
N ASP A 282 13.66 -13.79 -2.03
CA ASP A 282 14.59 -12.69 -1.73
C ASP A 282 14.93 -11.87 -3.00
N SER A 283 13.92 -11.50 -3.78
CA SER A 283 14.05 -10.67 -4.98
C SER A 283 14.49 -9.22 -4.68
N ILE A 284 14.50 -8.82 -3.40
CA ILE A 284 14.92 -7.49 -2.95
C ILE A 284 16.29 -7.60 -2.25
N VAL A 285 17.35 -7.72 -3.07
CA VAL A 285 18.71 -7.26 -2.76
C VAL A 285 19.32 -7.83 -1.47
N GLN A 286 19.47 -9.15 -1.38
CA GLN A 286 20.65 -9.71 -0.73
C GLN A 286 21.71 -9.95 -1.81
N ASP A 287 22.89 -9.35 -1.61
CA ASP A 287 24.02 -9.57 -2.48
C ASP A 287 24.40 -11.06 -2.43
N THR A 288 23.92 -11.81 -3.42
CA THR A 288 24.25 -13.21 -3.63
C THR A 288 25.77 -13.41 -3.59
N ALA A 289 26.56 -12.41 -3.99
CA ALA A 289 28.01 -12.46 -3.89
C ALA A 289 28.53 -12.36 -2.46
N SER A 290 27.87 -11.60 -1.57
CA SER A 290 28.21 -11.50 -0.16
C SER A 290 27.88 -12.78 0.60
N GLU A 291 26.71 -13.37 0.38
CA GLU A 291 26.38 -14.68 0.97
C GLU A 291 27.30 -15.78 0.45
N LYS A 292 27.59 -15.77 -0.85
CA LYS A 292 28.51 -16.73 -1.46
C LYS A 292 29.94 -16.57 -0.92
N ARG A 293 30.36 -15.35 -0.61
CA ARG A 293 31.66 -15.07 0.02
C ARG A 293 31.70 -15.52 1.48
N GLN A 294 30.66 -15.25 2.26
CA GLN A 294 30.53 -15.72 3.63
C GLN A 294 30.52 -17.25 3.69
N ASP A 295 29.77 -17.90 2.81
CA ASP A 295 29.75 -19.36 2.73
C ASP A 295 31.10 -19.92 2.24
N MET A 296 31.82 -19.23 1.35
CA MET A 296 33.19 -19.59 0.97
C MET A 296 34.16 -19.50 2.16
N ASP A 297 34.03 -18.46 3.00
CA ASP A 297 34.84 -18.29 4.21
C ASP A 297 34.52 -19.40 5.22
N GLN A 298 33.25 -19.76 5.42
CA GLN A 298 32.84 -20.90 6.26
C GLN A 298 33.37 -22.25 5.74
N VAL A 299 33.47 -22.43 4.42
CA VAL A 299 34.11 -23.60 3.82
C VAL A 299 35.63 -23.59 4.05
N SER A 300 36.26 -22.42 4.00
CA SER A 300 37.69 -22.25 4.30
C SER A 300 38.01 -22.55 5.78
N GLU A 301 37.13 -22.12 6.69
CA GLU A 301 37.22 -22.35 8.14
C GLU A 301 36.77 -23.76 8.57
N GLY A 302 36.25 -24.57 7.65
CA GLY A 302 35.81 -25.94 7.91
C GLY A 302 34.46 -26.06 8.65
N LEU A 303 33.74 -24.96 8.83
CA LEU A 303 32.40 -24.91 9.43
C LEU A 303 31.31 -25.44 8.48
N MET A 304 31.59 -25.44 7.17
CA MET A 304 30.67 -25.88 6.12
C MET A 304 31.39 -26.82 5.14
N THR A 305 30.76 -27.94 4.79
CA THR A 305 31.32 -28.86 3.80
C THR A 305 31.16 -28.32 2.37
N ARG A 306 32.13 -28.62 1.50
CA ARG A 306 32.10 -28.22 0.08
C ARG A 306 30.85 -28.74 -0.65
N GLU A 307 30.36 -29.93 -0.27
CA GLU A 307 29.14 -30.50 -0.85
C GLU A 307 27.89 -29.72 -0.47
N LYS A 308 27.78 -29.30 0.80
CA LYS A 308 26.67 -28.44 1.27
C LYS A 308 26.67 -27.10 0.55
N TYR A 309 27.86 -26.55 0.28
CA TYR A 309 28.03 -25.34 -0.53
C TYR A 309 27.59 -25.52 -1.99
N ARG A 310 28.03 -26.62 -2.62
CA ARG A 310 27.66 -26.92 -4.02
C ARG A 310 26.16 -27.13 -4.16
N ARG A 311 25.54 -27.87 -3.24
CA ARG A 311 24.08 -28.09 -3.21
C ARG A 311 23.31 -26.79 -3.07
N LYS A 312 23.74 -25.91 -2.15
CA LYS A 312 23.10 -24.61 -1.91
C LYS A 312 23.15 -23.69 -3.14
N TRP A 313 24.28 -23.62 -3.85
CA TRP A 313 24.50 -22.63 -4.92
C TRP A 313 24.32 -23.13 -6.36
N TYR A 314 24.54 -24.42 -6.60
CA TYR A 314 24.57 -24.99 -7.96
C TYR A 314 23.57 -26.16 -8.16
N GLY A 315 22.87 -26.60 -7.10
CA GLY A 315 21.99 -27.75 -7.14
C GLY A 315 22.74 -29.09 -7.26
N ASP A 316 22.04 -30.21 -7.05
CA ASP A 316 22.62 -31.57 -6.97
C ASP A 316 23.07 -32.16 -8.33
N GLY A 317 23.41 -31.31 -9.32
CA GLY A 317 23.64 -31.72 -10.71
C GLY A 317 25.05 -31.49 -11.27
N ALA A 318 26.07 -31.24 -10.43
CA ALA A 318 27.45 -30.99 -10.89
C ALA A 318 28.50 -31.83 -10.17
#